data_AF-A0A097QUH8-F1
#
_entry.id   AF-A0A097QUH8-F1
#
_cell.length_a   1.000
_cell.length_b   1.000
_cell.length_c   1.000
_cell.angle_alpha   90.00
_cell.angle_beta   90.00
_cell.angle_gamma   90.00
#
_symmetry.space_group_name_H-M   'P 1'
#
loop_
_entity.id
_entity.type
_entity.pdbx_description
1 polymer ?
#
loop_
_entity_poly.entity_id
_entity_poly.type
_entity_poly.pdbx_seq_one_letter_code
_entity_poly.pdbx_strand_id
1 'polypeptide(L)'
;MDRYRRHSYRESIEKKKRNLEYEEYAYVLDYLPEGYYVDLTTGRRTGKPVAQVIGEKAFTLLEVTPKEDLMLYERVFIGKGHRDKILLINKKIAYNDLTDTAKAELPYVVEEIVKNNEERFVQFFNVAPPITNRLHSLELLPGIGKKHMWEIIEERQKEPFKSFEDLKKRVKGLPDPVKMIAKRIVEELQDKDRYKLFVGHRRIFRG
;
A
#
# COMPACT_ATOMS: atom_id res chain seq x y z
N MET A 1 -13.45 17.21 -42.46
CA MET A 1 -14.68 16.54 -42.01
C MET A 1 -14.31 15.40 -41.07
N ASP A 2 -14.90 15.45 -39.88
CA ASP A 2 -14.46 14.87 -38.62
C ASP A 2 -14.19 13.36 -38.57
N ARG A 3 -13.04 13.00 -37.98
CA ARG A 3 -12.78 11.67 -37.41
C ARG A 3 -12.81 11.75 -35.88
N TYR A 4 -13.98 12.02 -35.31
CA TYR A 4 -14.20 11.71 -33.89
C TYR A 4 -14.26 10.19 -33.73
N ARG A 5 -13.09 9.58 -33.51
CA ARG A 5 -12.95 8.18 -33.08
C ARG A 5 -13.56 8.09 -31.67
N ARG A 6 -14.87 7.81 -31.60
CA ARG A 6 -15.58 7.60 -30.33
C ARG A 6 -14.94 6.42 -29.62
N HIS A 7 -14.11 6.68 -28.61
CA HIS A 7 -13.62 5.68 -27.68
C HIS A 7 -14.85 4.97 -27.11
N SER A 8 -15.05 3.70 -27.46
CA SER A 8 -16.30 3.02 -27.14
C SER A 8 -16.40 2.81 -25.62
N TYR A 9 -17.61 2.94 -25.06
CA TYR A 9 -17.85 2.67 -23.64
C TYR A 9 -17.43 1.24 -23.22
N ARG A 10 -17.48 0.30 -24.17
CA ARG A 10 -17.01 -1.08 -24.00
C ARG A 10 -15.49 -1.18 -23.88
N GLU A 11 -14.72 -0.45 -24.68
CA GLU A 11 -13.26 -0.39 -24.53
C GLU A 11 -12.86 0.23 -23.19
N SER A 12 -13.58 1.23 -22.68
CA SER A 12 -13.32 1.79 -21.35
C SER A 12 -13.62 0.80 -20.23
N ILE A 13 -14.70 0.00 -20.33
CA ILE A 13 -15.02 -1.07 -19.37
C ILE A 13 -13.95 -2.18 -19.40
N GLU A 14 -13.51 -2.61 -20.58
CA GLU A 14 -12.46 -3.62 -20.72
C GLU A 14 -11.10 -3.13 -20.24
N LYS A 15 -10.75 -1.87 -20.50
CA LYS A 15 -9.51 -1.25 -19.99
C LYS A 15 -9.54 -1.07 -18.46
N LYS A 16 -10.74 -0.93 -17.87
CA LYS A 16 -10.99 -0.91 -16.42
C LYS A 16 -10.93 -2.32 -15.80
N LYS A 17 -11.36 -3.36 -16.53
CA LYS A 17 -11.25 -4.79 -16.13
C LYS A 17 -9.82 -5.32 -16.21
N ARG A 18 -9.04 -4.94 -17.23
CA ARG A 18 -7.67 -5.44 -17.48
C ARG A 18 -6.60 -4.98 -16.49
N ASN A 19 -6.99 -4.19 -15.50
CA ASN A 19 -6.06 -3.47 -14.65
C ASN A 19 -6.29 -3.78 -13.15
N LEU A 20 -7.27 -4.62 -12.77
CA LEU A 20 -7.39 -5.04 -11.37
C LEU A 20 -6.21 -5.94 -10.99
N GLU A 21 -5.19 -5.31 -10.43
CA GLU A 21 -4.08 -5.96 -9.77
C GLU A 21 -4.56 -6.49 -8.44
N TYR A 22 -4.44 -7.81 -8.26
CA TYR A 22 -4.82 -8.48 -7.03
C TYR A 22 -3.62 -8.56 -6.10
N GLU A 23 -3.87 -8.49 -4.81
CA GLU A 23 -2.87 -8.83 -3.80
C GLU A 23 -2.66 -10.34 -3.79
N GLU A 24 -1.41 -10.79 -3.79
CA GLU A 24 -1.06 -12.21 -3.65
C GLU A 24 -0.77 -12.58 -2.20
N TYR A 25 -0.15 -11.64 -1.47
CA TYR A 25 0.17 -11.77 -0.05
C TYR A 25 -0.35 -10.57 0.73
N ALA A 26 -0.64 -10.80 1.99
CA ALA A 26 -1.02 -9.76 2.95
C ALA A 26 -0.39 -10.03 4.31
N TYR A 27 -0.31 -8.99 5.14
CA TYR A 27 0.15 -9.08 6.52
C TYR A 27 -1.01 -8.86 7.47
N VAL A 28 -1.05 -9.63 8.55
CA VAL A 28 -2.11 -9.57 9.56
C VAL A 28 -1.93 -8.32 10.44
N LEU A 29 -2.97 -7.50 10.50
CA LEU A 29 -3.07 -6.31 11.35
C LEU A 29 -3.79 -6.58 12.67
N ASP A 30 -4.79 -7.47 12.63
CA ASP A 30 -5.57 -7.89 13.80
C ASP A 30 -6.27 -9.21 13.52
N TYR A 31 -6.47 -10.02 14.56
CA TYR A 31 -7.19 -11.28 14.50
C TYR A 31 -8.21 -11.36 15.64
N LEU A 32 -9.48 -11.58 15.26
CA LEU A 32 -10.62 -11.68 16.15
C LEU A 32 -11.17 -13.12 16.07
N PRO A 33 -10.80 -14.01 17.01
CA PRO A 33 -11.22 -15.41 16.98
C PRO A 33 -12.74 -15.59 17.02
N GLU A 34 -13.42 -14.74 17.79
CA GLU A 34 -14.88 -14.75 17.94
C GLU A 34 -15.60 -13.84 16.93
N GLY A 35 -14.86 -13.23 15.99
CA GLY A 35 -15.38 -12.21 15.08
C GLY A 35 -15.69 -10.89 15.76
N TYR A 36 -16.44 -10.01 15.08
CA TYR A 36 -16.85 -8.73 15.66
C TYR A 36 -17.96 -8.94 16.71
N TYR A 37 -17.88 -8.22 17.83
CA TYR A 37 -18.81 -8.34 18.96
C TYR A 37 -20.29 -8.23 18.57
N VAL A 38 -20.64 -7.34 17.63
CA VAL A 38 -22.01 -7.10 17.19
C VAL A 38 -22.01 -6.73 15.71
N ASP A 39 -22.76 -7.47 14.89
CA ASP A 39 -23.17 -7.00 13.57
C ASP A 39 -24.20 -5.86 13.76
N LEU A 40 -23.80 -4.61 13.49
CA LEU A 40 -24.64 -3.42 13.68
C LEU A 40 -25.89 -3.41 12.77
N THR A 41 -25.90 -4.22 11.70
CA THR A 41 -27.00 -4.35 10.74
C THR A 41 -28.00 -5.43 11.14
N THR A 42 -27.55 -6.52 11.78
CA THR A 42 -28.43 -7.66 12.11
C THR A 42 -28.65 -7.88 13.61
N GLY A 43 -27.89 -7.20 14.48
CA GLY A 43 -27.92 -7.36 15.93
C GLY A 43 -27.51 -8.76 16.42
N ARG A 44 -26.96 -9.61 15.54
CA ARG A 44 -26.58 -10.99 15.85
C ARG A 44 -25.08 -11.08 16.13
N ARG A 45 -24.73 -11.92 17.11
CA ARG A 45 -23.35 -12.39 17.29
C ARG A 45 -22.96 -13.22 16.06
N THR A 46 -21.99 -12.74 15.30
CA THR A 46 -21.43 -13.50 14.18
C THR A 46 -20.11 -14.13 14.66
N GLY A 47 -20.23 -15.29 15.30
CA GLY A 47 -19.09 -16.04 15.89
C GLY A 47 -18.21 -16.73 14.86
N LYS A 48 -17.81 -16.03 13.79
CA LYS A 48 -16.86 -16.54 12.81
C LYS A 48 -15.54 -15.77 12.96
N PRO A 49 -14.40 -16.48 13.01
CA PRO A 49 -13.10 -15.82 13.06
C PRO A 49 -12.93 -14.84 11.89
N VAL A 50 -12.42 -13.66 12.20
CA VAL A 50 -12.13 -12.61 11.22
C VAL A 50 -10.73 -12.08 11.48
N ALA A 51 -9.99 -11.79 10.41
CA ALA A 51 -8.77 -11.02 10.49
C ALA A 51 -8.86 -9.79 9.57
N GLN A 52 -8.24 -8.70 10.03
CA GLN A 52 -7.98 -7.54 9.20
C GLN A 52 -6.53 -7.62 8.72
N VAL A 53 -6.32 -7.47 7.41
CA VAL A 53 -5.01 -7.64 6.79
C VAL A 53 -4.72 -6.50 5.81
N ILE A 54 -3.44 -6.25 5.54
CA ILE A 54 -2.98 -5.30 4.53
C ILE A 54 -2.19 -6.02 3.43
N GLY A 55 -2.59 -5.81 2.18
CA GLY A 55 -1.90 -6.37 1.03
C GLY A 55 -0.46 -5.85 0.88
N GLU A 56 0.45 -6.73 0.50
CA GLU A 56 1.88 -6.42 0.36
C GLU A 56 2.17 -5.49 -0.83
N LYS A 57 1.39 -5.60 -1.91
CA LYS A 57 1.71 -4.94 -3.18
C LYS A 57 1.09 -3.55 -3.29
N ALA A 58 -0.23 -3.44 -3.14
CA ALA A 58 -0.94 -2.17 -3.29
C ALA A 58 -1.50 -1.63 -1.97
N PHE A 59 -1.06 -2.19 -0.83
CA PHE A 59 -1.50 -1.81 0.51
C PHE A 59 -3.03 -1.86 0.65
N THR A 60 -3.67 -2.81 -0.05
CA THR A 60 -5.13 -2.94 0.02
C THR A 60 -5.52 -3.50 1.37
N LEU A 61 -6.33 -2.76 2.14
CA LEU A 61 -6.91 -3.25 3.38
C LEU A 61 -8.06 -4.21 3.07
N LEU A 62 -8.01 -5.38 3.69
CA LEU A 62 -8.96 -6.46 3.46
C LEU A 62 -9.44 -7.03 4.80
N GLU A 63 -10.67 -7.49 4.80
CA GLU A 63 -11.19 -8.37 5.82
C GLU A 63 -11.22 -9.79 5.27
N VAL A 64 -10.71 -10.76 6.04
CA VAL A 64 -10.61 -12.16 5.63
C VAL A 64 -11.15 -13.08 6.72
N THR A 65 -11.65 -14.25 6.32
CA THR A 65 -11.93 -15.35 7.24
C THR A 65 -10.76 -16.34 7.22
N PRO A 66 -10.07 -16.55 8.34
CA PRO A 66 -9.00 -17.53 8.41
C PRO A 66 -9.54 -18.95 8.63
N LYS A 67 -8.68 -19.94 8.39
CA LYS A 67 -8.92 -21.37 8.62
C LYS A 67 -8.41 -21.84 9.99
N GLU A 68 -7.45 -21.10 10.52
CA GLU A 68 -6.74 -21.36 11.78
C GLU A 68 -6.40 -20.02 12.44
N ASP A 69 -5.83 -20.05 13.64
CA ASP A 69 -5.40 -18.84 14.32
C ASP A 69 -4.25 -18.14 13.58
N LEU A 70 -4.31 -16.81 13.53
CA LEU A 70 -3.31 -15.98 12.88
C LEU A 70 -2.57 -15.13 13.91
N MET A 71 -1.28 -14.90 13.66
CA MET A 71 -0.45 -13.99 14.46
C MET A 71 -0.39 -12.60 13.81
N LEU A 72 -0.26 -11.55 14.63
CA LEU A 72 0.08 -10.21 14.12
C LEU A 72 1.40 -10.26 13.33
N TYR A 73 1.54 -9.40 12.33
CA TYR A 73 2.70 -9.35 11.42
C TYR A 73 2.90 -10.59 10.55
N GLU A 74 2.03 -11.60 10.65
CA GLU A 74 2.15 -12.81 9.85
C GLU A 74 1.84 -12.52 8.38
N ARG A 75 2.75 -12.95 7.49
CA ARG A 75 2.57 -12.88 6.04
C ARG A 75 1.76 -14.09 5.55
N VAL A 76 0.56 -13.84 5.06
CA VAL A 76 -0.38 -14.87 4.60
C VAL A 76 -0.62 -14.78 3.09
N PHE A 77 -0.77 -15.94 2.43
CA PHE A 77 -1.14 -15.99 1.01
C PHE A 77 -2.66 -15.80 0.83
N ILE A 78 -3.03 -14.82 0.00
CA ILE A 78 -4.41 -14.47 -0.34
C ILE A 78 -4.67 -14.50 -1.86
N GLY A 79 -3.67 -14.89 -2.65
CA GLY A 79 -3.74 -14.95 -4.11
C GLY A 79 -4.72 -15.97 -4.67
N LYS A 80 -4.71 -16.12 -5.99
CA LYS A 80 -5.50 -17.13 -6.70
C LYS A 80 -4.74 -18.45 -6.65
N GLY A 81 -5.22 -19.40 -5.84
CA GLY A 81 -4.58 -20.70 -5.67
C GLY A 81 -4.99 -21.37 -4.37
N HIS A 82 -4.25 -22.39 -3.97
CA HIS A 82 -4.40 -23.00 -2.66
C HIS A 82 -3.92 -22.02 -1.59
N ARG A 83 -4.77 -21.74 -0.60
CA ARG A 83 -4.47 -20.86 0.54
C ARG A 83 -4.42 -21.70 1.80
N ASP A 84 -3.28 -21.76 2.47
CA ASP A 84 -3.12 -22.63 3.64
C ASP A 84 -3.95 -22.11 4.82
N LYS A 85 -3.85 -20.81 5.10
CA LYS A 85 -4.43 -20.18 6.29
C LYS A 85 -5.69 -19.37 6.07
N ILE A 86 -5.98 -18.97 4.84
CA ILE A 86 -7.10 -18.07 4.51
C ILE A 86 -8.20 -18.84 3.79
N LEU A 87 -9.41 -18.83 4.35
CA LEU A 87 -10.59 -19.47 3.77
C LEU A 87 -11.18 -18.58 2.67
N LEU A 88 -11.49 -17.33 3.01
CA LEU A 88 -12.08 -16.38 2.06
C LEU A 88 -11.65 -14.94 2.32
N ILE A 89 -11.70 -14.13 1.26
CA ILE A 89 -11.59 -12.68 1.35
C ILE A 89 -13.02 -12.15 1.40
N ASN A 90 -13.42 -11.54 2.53
CA ASN A 90 -14.79 -11.10 2.76
C ASN A 90 -15.09 -9.86 1.94
N LYS A 91 -14.26 -8.83 2.12
CA LYS A 91 -14.43 -7.51 1.49
C LYS A 91 -13.14 -6.70 1.56
N LYS A 92 -13.06 -5.69 0.70
CA LYS A 92 -12.15 -4.56 0.90
C LYS A 92 -12.72 -3.64 1.97
N ILE A 93 -11.87 -3.16 2.86
CA ILE A 93 -12.24 -2.21 3.92
C ILE A 93 -11.48 -0.89 3.74
N ALA A 94 -11.99 0.19 4.31
CA ALA A 94 -11.31 1.48 4.38
C ALA A 94 -10.54 1.63 5.70
N TYR A 95 -9.66 2.63 5.79
CA TYR A 95 -8.90 2.91 7.03
C TYR A 95 -9.82 3.09 8.25
N ASN A 96 -10.98 3.73 8.07
CA ASN A 96 -11.90 3.99 9.18
C ASN A 96 -12.58 2.73 9.71
N ASP A 97 -12.68 1.68 8.90
CA ASP A 97 -13.27 0.38 9.26
C ASP A 97 -12.28 -0.52 10.03
N LEU A 98 -11.01 -0.11 10.14
CA LEU A 98 -10.02 -0.85 10.93
C LEU A 98 -10.36 -0.82 12.41
N THR A 99 -10.11 -1.94 13.10
CA THR A 99 -10.16 -2.02 14.57
C THR A 99 -9.12 -1.08 15.19
N ASP A 100 -9.27 -0.76 16.47
CA ASP A 100 -8.29 0.08 17.17
C ASP A 100 -6.91 -0.60 17.23
N THR A 101 -6.87 -1.92 17.44
CA THR A 101 -5.65 -2.72 17.33
C THR A 101 -5.05 -2.62 15.93
N ALA A 102 -5.83 -2.87 14.88
CA ALA A 102 -5.33 -2.80 13.51
C ALA A 102 -4.80 -1.39 13.16
N LYS A 103 -5.44 -0.32 13.65
CA LYS A 103 -4.97 1.06 13.46
C LYS A 103 -3.66 1.32 14.20
N ALA A 104 -3.49 0.78 15.40
CA ALA A 104 -2.28 0.92 16.19
C ALA A 104 -1.09 0.16 15.56
N GLU A 105 -1.34 -1.04 15.02
CA GLU A 105 -0.32 -1.89 14.42
C GLU A 105 0.05 -1.50 12.98
N LEU A 106 -0.88 -0.86 12.24
CA LEU A 106 -0.71 -0.52 10.83
C LEU A 106 0.63 0.17 10.49
N PRO A 107 1.09 1.22 11.20
CA PRO A 107 2.35 1.88 10.88
C PRO A 107 3.55 0.92 10.94
N TYR A 108 3.58 0.04 11.94
CA TYR A 108 4.68 -0.91 12.16
C TYR A 108 4.66 -2.05 11.15
N VAL A 109 3.49 -2.60 10.83
CA VAL A 109 3.34 -3.63 9.79
C VAL A 109 3.74 -3.07 8.42
N VAL A 110 3.38 -1.82 8.12
CA VAL A 110 3.82 -1.17 6.87
C VAL A 110 5.33 -0.95 6.85
N GLU A 111 5.95 -0.54 7.96
CA GLU A 111 7.43 -0.47 8.04
C GLU A 111 8.07 -1.82 7.73
N GLU A 112 7.51 -2.91 8.24
CA GLU A 112 8.00 -4.27 7.99
C GLU A 112 7.86 -4.67 6.51
N ILE A 113 6.71 -4.38 5.89
CA ILE A 113 6.51 -4.58 4.44
C ILE A 113 7.56 -3.79 3.64
N VAL A 114 7.83 -2.54 4.02
CA VAL A 114 8.79 -1.68 3.32
C VAL A 114 10.22 -2.20 3.46
N LYS A 115 10.63 -2.67 4.64
CA LYS A 115 11.95 -3.29 4.86
C LYS A 115 12.10 -4.58 4.04
N ASN A 116 11.10 -5.45 4.08
CA ASN A 116 11.14 -6.74 3.39
C ASN A 116 11.08 -6.59 1.85
N ASN A 117 10.69 -5.41 1.36
CA ASN A 117 10.64 -5.07 -0.06
C ASN A 117 11.54 -3.88 -0.38
N GLU A 118 12.72 -3.78 0.23
CA GLU A 118 13.62 -2.64 0.11
C GLU A 118 13.93 -2.27 -1.36
N GLU A 119 14.26 -3.24 -2.21
CA GLU A 119 14.62 -3.02 -3.62
C GLU A 119 13.54 -2.23 -4.37
N ARG A 120 12.28 -2.59 -4.17
CA ARG A 120 11.12 -1.94 -4.77
C ARG A 120 11.03 -0.47 -4.39
N PHE A 121 11.25 -0.15 -3.12
CA PHE A 121 11.14 1.22 -2.62
C PHE A 121 12.39 2.06 -2.90
N VAL A 122 13.57 1.44 -2.97
CA VAL A 122 14.78 2.08 -3.48
C VAL A 122 14.60 2.45 -4.96
N GLN A 123 14.00 1.55 -5.75
CA GLN A 123 13.67 1.83 -7.14
C GLN A 123 12.79 3.08 -7.29
N PHE A 124 11.83 3.31 -6.39
CA PHE A 124 11.04 4.53 -6.39
C PHE A 124 11.93 5.79 -6.36
N PHE A 125 12.95 5.86 -5.51
CA PHE A 125 13.87 7.01 -5.49
C PHE A 125 14.65 7.16 -6.80
N ASN A 126 15.03 6.04 -7.42
CA ASN A 126 15.77 6.02 -8.68
C ASN A 126 14.93 6.46 -9.89
N VAL A 127 13.63 6.15 -9.92
CA VAL A 127 12.78 6.37 -11.12
C VAL A 127 11.61 7.33 -10.89
N ALA A 128 11.43 7.86 -9.68
CA ALA A 128 10.35 8.78 -9.32
C ALA A 128 10.21 9.92 -10.35
N PRO A 129 9.06 10.05 -11.04
CA PRO A 129 8.83 11.09 -12.04
C PRO A 129 8.21 12.35 -11.43
N PRO A 130 8.29 13.51 -12.08
CA PRO A 130 7.50 14.68 -11.71
C PRO A 130 6.00 14.40 -11.92
N ILE A 131 5.15 14.98 -11.05
CA ILE A 131 3.68 14.90 -11.18
C ILE A 131 3.17 16.04 -12.05
N THR A 132 3.69 17.25 -11.82
CA THR A 132 3.45 18.44 -12.64
C THR A 132 4.74 19.25 -12.76
N ASN A 133 4.74 20.31 -13.56
CA ASN A 133 5.89 21.22 -13.67
C ASN A 133 6.27 21.90 -12.33
N ARG A 134 5.40 21.87 -11.31
CA ARG A 134 5.62 22.51 -10.01
C ARG A 134 5.76 21.53 -8.84
N LEU A 135 5.41 20.26 -9.05
CA LEU A 135 5.34 19.24 -8.00
C LEU A 135 6.01 17.95 -8.46
N HIS A 136 7.06 17.53 -7.75
CA HIS A 136 7.72 16.25 -7.96
C HIS A 136 7.13 15.16 -7.05
N SER A 137 7.15 13.90 -7.50
CA SER A 137 6.60 12.78 -6.70
C SER A 137 7.37 12.53 -5.41
N LEU A 138 8.70 12.73 -5.40
CA LEU A 138 9.52 12.68 -4.19
C LEU A 138 9.05 13.65 -3.09
N GLU A 139 8.54 14.83 -3.44
CA GLU A 139 8.09 15.83 -2.47
C GLU A 139 6.81 15.42 -1.74
N LEU A 140 6.12 14.38 -2.22
CA LEU A 140 4.98 13.81 -1.53
C LEU A 140 5.41 12.97 -0.31
N LEU A 141 6.68 12.57 -0.21
CA LEU A 141 7.18 11.86 0.95
C LEU A 141 7.36 12.82 2.15
N PRO A 142 6.83 12.47 3.35
CA PRO A 142 6.97 13.29 4.54
C PRO A 142 8.44 13.58 4.89
N GLY A 143 8.80 14.87 4.94
CA GLY A 143 10.17 15.31 5.24
C GLY A 143 11.07 15.54 4.01
N ILE A 144 10.57 15.28 2.80
CA ILE A 144 11.26 15.68 1.56
C ILE A 144 10.69 17.02 1.07
N GLY A 145 11.46 18.09 1.31
CA GLY A 145 11.25 19.38 0.67
C GLY A 145 12.05 19.51 -0.64
N LYS A 146 12.01 20.71 -1.25
CA LYS A 146 12.74 21.02 -2.50
C LYS A 146 14.23 20.68 -2.42
N LYS A 147 14.89 20.97 -1.29
CA LYS A 147 16.32 20.69 -1.09
C LYS A 147 16.63 19.20 -1.22
N HIS A 148 16.02 18.36 -0.37
CA HIS A 148 16.23 16.90 -0.43
C HIS A 148 15.82 16.31 -1.78
N MET A 149 14.73 16.82 -2.39
CA MET A 149 14.30 16.37 -3.71
C MET A 149 15.37 16.59 -4.78
N TRP A 150 15.99 17.77 -4.84
CA TRP A 150 17.08 18.03 -5.78
C TRP A 150 18.32 17.19 -5.49
N GLU A 151 18.73 17.08 -4.22
CA GLU A 151 19.86 16.23 -3.83
C GLU A 151 19.66 14.76 -4.26
N ILE A 152 18.46 14.20 -4.07
CA ILE A 152 18.14 12.84 -4.53
C ILE A 152 18.25 12.72 -6.06
N ILE A 153 17.76 13.71 -6.82
CA ILE A 153 17.81 13.71 -8.28
C ILE A 153 19.25 13.81 -8.79
N GLU A 154 20.07 14.67 -8.19
CA GLU A 154 21.47 14.82 -8.55
C GLU A 154 22.28 13.56 -8.24
N GLU A 155 22.05 12.95 -7.07
CA GLU A 155 22.73 11.72 -6.68
C GLU A 155 22.35 10.55 -7.59
N ARG A 156 21.05 10.31 -7.84
CA ARG A 156 20.64 9.18 -8.71
C ARG A 156 21.13 9.32 -10.17
N GLN A 157 21.43 10.54 -10.64
CA GLN A 157 22.02 10.77 -11.95
C GLN A 157 23.48 10.34 -12.03
N LYS A 158 24.23 10.40 -10.91
CA LYS A 158 25.60 9.89 -10.82
C LYS A 158 25.61 8.37 -10.82
N GLU A 159 24.81 7.78 -9.93
CA GLU A 159 24.64 6.34 -9.81
C GLU A 159 23.31 6.05 -9.10
N PRO A 160 22.51 5.06 -9.57
CA PRO A 160 21.30 4.62 -8.88
C PRO A 160 21.60 4.16 -7.45
N PHE A 161 20.70 4.47 -6.51
CA PHE A 161 20.78 3.98 -5.14
C PHE A 161 20.63 2.46 -5.10
N LYS A 162 21.44 1.81 -4.26
CA LYS A 162 21.41 0.33 -4.10
C LYS A 162 20.62 -0.13 -2.89
N SER A 163 20.50 0.72 -1.87
CA SER A 163 19.84 0.41 -0.60
C SER A 163 19.34 1.70 0.08
N PHE A 164 18.47 1.56 1.08
CA PHE A 164 18.09 2.66 1.95
C PHE A 164 19.29 3.21 2.72
N GLU A 165 20.27 2.36 3.04
CA GLU A 165 21.51 2.79 3.69
C GLU A 165 22.37 3.66 2.76
N ASP A 166 22.50 3.27 1.48
CA ASP A 166 23.18 4.05 0.45
C ASP A 166 22.51 5.41 0.24
N LEU A 167 21.18 5.42 0.16
CA LEU A 167 20.38 6.65 0.07
C LEU A 167 20.66 7.60 1.25
N LYS A 168 20.64 7.09 2.49
CA LYS A 168 20.94 7.88 3.70
C LYS A 168 22.37 8.42 3.72
N LYS A 169 23.35 7.63 3.27
CA LYS A 169 24.76 8.03 3.26
C LYS A 169 25.01 9.17 2.27
N ARG A 170 24.35 9.13 1.11
CA ARG A 170 24.56 10.09 0.02
C ARG A 170 23.74 11.37 0.18
N VAL A 171 22.53 11.28 0.72
CA VAL A 171 21.64 12.44 0.93
C VAL A 171 21.68 12.86 2.40
N LYS A 172 22.48 13.89 2.69
CA LYS A 172 22.76 14.32 4.08
C LYS A 172 21.51 14.90 4.75
N GLY A 173 21.20 14.41 5.96
CA GLY A 173 20.07 14.88 6.75
C GLY A 173 18.71 14.35 6.28
N LEU A 174 18.71 13.38 5.36
CA LEU A 174 17.49 12.69 4.95
C LEU A 174 16.89 11.95 6.16
N PRO A 175 15.58 12.12 6.44
CA PRO A 175 14.88 11.29 7.42
C PRO A 175 14.95 9.81 7.06
N ASP A 176 14.63 8.95 8.02
CA ASP A 176 14.61 7.50 7.80
C ASP A 176 13.67 7.12 6.62
N PRO A 177 14.19 6.55 5.50
CA PRO A 177 13.39 6.24 4.32
C PRO A 177 12.27 5.25 4.59
N VAL A 178 12.50 4.26 5.46
CA VAL A 178 11.48 3.26 5.82
C VAL A 178 10.31 3.95 6.51
N LYS A 179 10.59 4.72 7.58
CA LYS A 179 9.55 5.45 8.32
C LYS A 179 8.85 6.49 7.46
N MET A 180 9.59 7.17 6.59
CA MET A 180 9.05 8.15 5.66
C MET A 180 8.05 7.52 4.67
N ILE A 181 8.44 6.41 4.04
CA ILE A 181 7.57 5.68 3.11
C ILE A 181 6.37 5.09 3.86
N ALA A 182 6.57 4.48 5.03
CA ALA A 182 5.49 3.92 5.82
C ALA A 182 4.47 4.98 6.22
N LYS A 183 4.94 6.14 6.70
CA LYS A 183 4.08 7.28 7.02
C LYS A 183 3.29 7.75 5.80
N ARG A 184 3.94 7.84 4.62
CA ARG A 184 3.27 8.19 3.37
C ARG A 184 2.14 7.21 3.02
N ILE A 185 2.40 5.91 3.12
CA ILE A 185 1.41 4.87 2.84
C ILE A 185 0.21 5.00 3.78
N VAL A 186 0.43 5.24 5.08
CA VAL A 186 -0.65 5.44 6.05
C VAL A 186 -1.46 6.71 5.74
N GLU A 187 -0.81 7.83 5.40
CA GLU A 187 -1.49 9.07 4.98
C GLU A 187 -2.33 8.86 3.71
N GLU A 188 -1.83 8.05 2.78
CA GLU A 188 -2.56 7.64 1.58
C GLU A 188 -3.76 6.75 1.91
N LEU A 189 -3.66 5.82 2.86
CA LEU A 189 -4.78 4.99 3.30
C LEU A 189 -5.88 5.79 4.00
N GLN A 190 -5.50 6.87 4.68
CA GLN A 190 -6.42 7.82 5.32
C GLN A 190 -7.11 8.77 4.34
N ASP A 191 -6.84 8.64 3.03
CA ASP A 191 -7.40 9.51 1.98
C ASP A 191 -7.18 11.01 2.18
N LYS A 192 -6.10 11.38 2.89
CA LYS A 192 -5.73 12.78 3.13
C LYS A 192 -5.22 13.49 1.86
N ASP A 193 -4.63 12.73 0.95
CA ASP A 193 -4.00 13.27 -0.27
C ASP A 193 -4.69 12.84 -1.55
N ARG A 194 -4.73 13.78 -2.50
CA ARG A 194 -5.21 13.56 -3.88
C ARG A 194 -4.34 12.58 -4.67
N TYR A 195 -3.03 12.63 -4.48
CA TYR A 195 -2.08 11.79 -5.21
C TYR A 195 -1.72 10.56 -4.38
N LYS A 196 -1.74 9.38 -5.01
CA LYS A 196 -1.31 8.13 -4.39
C LYS A 196 0.00 7.70 -5.04
N LEU A 197 1.06 7.56 -4.28
CA LEU A 197 2.33 7.01 -4.73
C LEU A 197 2.27 5.49 -4.72
N PHE A 198 1.75 4.90 -3.64
CA PHE A 198 1.91 3.47 -3.35
C PHE A 198 0.58 2.74 -3.16
N VAL A 199 -0.48 3.44 -2.75
CA VAL A 199 -1.73 2.79 -2.35
C VAL A 199 -2.71 2.64 -3.51
N GLY A 200 -3.23 1.42 -3.67
CA GLY A 200 -4.32 1.08 -4.56
C GLY A 200 -3.95 1.06 -6.05
N HIS A 201 -4.98 0.94 -6.89
CA HIS A 201 -4.80 0.71 -8.32
C HIS A 201 -4.36 1.96 -9.11
N ARG A 202 -4.74 3.16 -8.63
CA ARG A 202 -4.43 4.44 -9.28
C ARG A 202 -3.10 5.03 -8.83
N ARG A 203 -2.28 4.25 -8.13
CA ARG A 203 -0.98 4.68 -7.64
C ARG A 203 -0.03 5.04 -8.77
N ILE A 204 0.80 6.05 -8.53
CA ILE A 204 1.79 6.56 -9.48
C ILE A 204 2.93 5.55 -9.67
N PHE A 205 3.35 4.87 -8.61
CA PHE A 205 4.45 3.91 -8.65
C PHE A 205 3.95 2.47 -8.51
N ARG A 206 4.18 1.65 -9.55
CA ARG A 206 3.75 0.24 -9.61
C ARG A 206 4.89 -0.77 -9.54
N GLY A 207 6.12 -0.30 -9.33
CA GLY A 207 7.24 -1.19 -9.00
C GLY A 207 6.88 -2.10 -7.84
#